data_AF-A0A3A3GN71-F1
#
_entry.id   AF-A0A3A3GN71-F1
#
_cell.length_a   1.000
_cell.length_b   1.000
_cell.length_c   1.000
_cell.angle_alpha   90.00
_cell.angle_beta   90.00
_cell.angle_gamma   90.00
#
_symmetry.space_group_name_H-M   'P 1'
#
loop_
_entity.id
_entity.type
_entity.pdbx_description
1 polymer ?
#
loop_
_entity_poly.entity_id
_entity_poly.type
_entity_poly.pdbx_seq_one_letter_code
_entity_poly.pdbx_strand_id
1 'polypeptide(L)'
;MVYGSDDGHDAAGFGHNTFKVKGKSFVIMGEHGKVPGLSFKSDRETQDILLQQGGFVKTPYIGHHGWVSVKTDEPLDWDELGDLIEEAYLRAAPKRLVKQVKPQA
;
A
#
# COMPACT_ATOMS: atom_id res chain seq x y z
N MET A 1 -20.07 33.85 -11.86
CA MET A 1 -18.97 33.80 -12.83
C MET A 1 -18.26 35.14 -12.81
N VAL A 2 -16.99 35.17 -12.39
CA VAL A 2 -15.83 35.68 -13.13
C VAL A 2 -14.57 35.16 -12.39
N TYR A 3 -13.67 34.53 -13.16
CA TYR A 3 -12.29 34.19 -12.84
C TYR A 3 -11.53 35.46 -12.41
N GLY A 4 -10.46 35.51 -11.61
CA GLY A 4 -9.46 34.57 -11.11
C GLY A 4 -8.19 35.43 -10.91
N SER A 5 -7.36 35.14 -9.91
CA SER A 5 -5.92 35.50 -9.92
C SER A 5 -5.19 34.66 -8.88
N ASP A 6 -4.12 34.07 -9.39
CA ASP A 6 -3.17 33.11 -8.85
C ASP A 6 -2.34 33.66 -7.68
N ASP A 7 -1.56 32.76 -7.09
CA ASP A 7 -0.40 32.99 -6.21
C ASP A 7 -0.64 33.01 -4.69
N GLY A 8 -0.55 31.81 -4.10
CA GLY A 8 -0.31 31.64 -2.68
C GLY A 8 -0.21 30.18 -2.27
N HIS A 9 0.96 29.56 -2.52
CA HIS A 9 1.45 28.31 -1.89
C HIS A 9 0.47 27.55 -0.97
N ASP A 10 -0.36 26.68 -1.54
CA ASP A 10 -0.94 25.58 -0.77
C ASP A 10 0.10 24.45 -0.64
N ALA A 11 1.17 24.72 0.10
CA ALA A 11 2.01 23.69 0.69
C ALA A 11 1.31 23.13 1.95
N ALA A 12 0.14 22.49 1.75
CA ALA A 12 -0.49 21.64 2.74
C ALA A 12 -0.33 20.19 2.26
N GLY A 13 0.76 19.56 2.67
CA GLY A 13 1.12 18.21 2.24
C GLY A 13 0.13 17.16 2.75
N PHE A 14 -0.86 16.79 1.93
CA PHE A 14 -1.61 15.54 2.10
C PHE A 14 -0.75 14.40 1.54
N GLY A 15 0.26 14.02 2.35
CA GLY A 15 1.40 13.21 1.92
C GLY A 15 1.09 11.73 1.87
N HIS A 16 1.00 11.16 0.67
CA HIS A 16 1.13 9.72 0.50
C HIS A 16 2.59 9.29 0.75
N ASN A 17 2.86 8.70 1.92
CA ASN A 17 4.16 8.11 2.23
C ASN A 17 4.30 6.77 1.50
N THR A 18 5.22 6.72 0.53
CA THR A 18 5.47 5.51 -0.26
C THR A 18 6.78 4.85 0.18
N PHE A 19 6.70 3.62 0.66
CA PHE A 19 7.87 2.80 0.98
C PHE A 19 8.32 2.05 -0.27
N LYS A 20 9.63 2.10 -0.53
CA LYS A 20 10.25 1.51 -1.72
C LYS A 20 11.50 0.73 -1.35
N VAL A 21 11.75 -0.35 -2.09
CA VAL A 21 13.02 -1.08 -2.06
C VAL A 21 13.64 -1.03 -3.45
N LYS A 22 14.87 -0.48 -3.55
CA LYS A 22 15.58 -0.30 -4.83
C LYS A 22 14.71 0.36 -5.93
N GLY A 23 13.95 1.39 -5.55
CA GLY A 23 13.08 2.15 -6.46
C GLY A 23 11.72 1.52 -6.74
N LYS A 24 11.44 0.30 -6.27
CA LYS A 24 10.14 -0.37 -6.42
C LYS A 24 9.29 -0.17 -5.17
N SER A 25 8.10 0.41 -5.32
CA SER A 25 7.14 0.58 -4.23
C SER A 25 6.53 -0.74 -3.79
N PHE A 26 6.28 -0.87 -2.49
CA PHE A 26 5.59 -2.03 -1.91
C PHE A 26 4.56 -1.66 -0.84
N VAL A 27 4.65 -0.48 -0.22
CA VAL A 27 3.61 0.07 0.67
C VAL A 27 3.37 1.53 0.33
N ILE A 28 2.11 1.94 0.41
CA ILE A 28 1.65 3.32 0.33
C ILE A 28 0.77 3.56 1.55
N MET A 29 1.14 4.52 2.38
CA MET A 29 0.29 5.07 3.42
C MET A 29 -0.24 6.42 2.95
N GLY A 30 -1.52 6.67 3.14
CA GLY A 30 -2.16 7.92 2.75
C GLY A 30 -3.35 8.21 3.62
N GLU A 31 -4.05 9.29 3.32
CA GLU A 31 -5.30 9.64 3.97
C GLU A 31 -6.41 9.67 2.94
N HIS A 32 -7.49 8.96 3.21
CA HIS A 32 -8.74 9.12 2.47
C HIS A 32 -9.64 10.04 3.30
N GLY A 33 -9.50 11.34 3.07
CA GLY A 33 -10.14 12.35 3.92
C GLY A 33 -9.46 12.43 5.29
N LYS A 34 -10.17 12.10 6.37
CA LYS A 34 -9.60 12.06 7.74
C LYS A 34 -9.21 10.65 8.20
N VAL A 35 -9.37 9.66 7.34
CA VAL A 35 -9.15 8.26 7.69
C VAL A 35 -7.79 7.80 7.14
N PRO A 36 -6.87 7.32 7.99
CA PRO A 36 -5.61 6.79 7.52
C PRO A 36 -5.87 5.52 6.71
N GLY A 37 -5.23 5.44 5.54
CA GLY A 37 -5.28 4.31 4.62
C GLY A 37 -3.91 3.67 4.46
N LEU A 38 -3.91 2.35 4.40
CA LEU A 38 -2.73 1.54 4.11
C LEU A 38 -3.00 0.71 2.87
N SER A 39 -2.11 0.79 1.89
CA SER A 39 -2.11 -0.06 0.71
C SER A 39 -0.77 -0.75 0.54
N PHE A 40 -0.78 -2.01 0.14
CA PHE A 40 0.43 -2.78 -0.07
C PHE A 40 0.34 -3.62 -1.34
N LYS A 41 1.52 -4.02 -1.81
CA LYS A 41 1.67 -4.79 -3.03
C LYS A 41 1.55 -6.28 -2.75
N SER A 42 0.55 -6.92 -3.34
CA SER A 42 0.43 -8.37 -3.42
C SER A 42 0.69 -8.85 -4.85
N ASP A 43 0.39 -10.13 -5.13
CA ASP A 43 0.10 -10.60 -6.48
C ASP A 43 -1.42 -10.76 -6.67
N ARG A 44 -1.85 -11.17 -7.88
CA ARG A 44 -3.28 -11.30 -8.22
C ARG A 44 -3.96 -12.43 -7.46
N GLU A 45 -3.26 -13.55 -7.27
CA GLU A 45 -3.80 -14.71 -6.54
C GLU A 45 -4.04 -14.35 -5.07
N THR A 46 -3.04 -13.76 -4.42
CA THR A 46 -3.13 -13.28 -3.04
C THR A 46 -4.18 -12.17 -2.92
N GLN A 47 -4.27 -11.25 -3.89
CA GLN A 47 -5.33 -10.23 -3.93
C GLN A 47 -6.71 -10.89 -3.93
N ASP A 48 -6.95 -11.87 -4.79
CA ASP A 48 -8.26 -12.53 -4.89
C ASP A 48 -8.63 -13.27 -3.60
N ILE A 49 -7.65 -13.88 -2.91
CA ILE A 49 -7.83 -14.52 -1.61
C ILE A 49 -8.22 -13.49 -0.54
N LEU A 50 -7.46 -12.39 -0.42
CA LEU A 50 -7.72 -11.34 0.58
C LEU A 50 -9.09 -10.67 0.37
N LEU A 51 -9.48 -10.45 -0.90
CA LEU A 51 -10.80 -9.88 -1.22
C LEU A 51 -11.95 -10.82 -0.81
N GLN A 52 -11.73 -12.14 -0.84
CA GLN A 52 -12.72 -13.12 -0.40
C GLN A 52 -12.76 -13.28 1.12
N GLN A 53 -11.62 -13.18 1.80
CA GLN A 53 -11.53 -13.27 3.27
C GLN A 53 -12.24 -12.10 3.98
N GLY A 54 -12.27 -10.91 3.37
CA GLY A 54 -12.77 -9.68 4.02
C GLY A 54 -11.62 -8.82 4.55
N GLY A 55 -11.90 -7.66 5.13
CA GLY A 55 -10.86 -6.75 5.65
C GLY A 55 -10.04 -5.97 4.61
N PHE A 56 -10.07 -6.38 3.33
CA PHE A 56 -9.31 -5.74 2.26
C PHE A 56 -10.18 -5.37 1.06
N VAL A 57 -9.72 -4.36 0.31
CA VAL A 57 -10.32 -3.94 -0.96
C VAL A 57 -9.25 -3.73 -2.01
N LYS A 58 -9.66 -3.79 -3.27
CA LYS A 58 -8.76 -3.50 -4.39
C LYS A 58 -8.40 -2.02 -4.37
N THR A 59 -7.11 -1.69 -4.37
CA THR A 59 -6.69 -0.29 -4.33
C THR A 59 -7.19 0.44 -5.58
N PRO A 60 -7.82 1.62 -5.45
CA PRO A 60 -8.26 2.40 -6.59
C PRO A 60 -7.13 2.65 -7.59
N TYR A 61 -7.44 2.56 -8.89
CA TYR A 61 -6.55 2.78 -10.03
C TYR A 61 -5.40 1.78 -10.20
N ILE A 62 -4.67 1.43 -9.14
CA ILE A 62 -3.48 0.55 -9.21
C ILE A 62 -3.76 -0.91 -8.81
N GLY A 63 -4.97 -1.21 -8.36
CA GLY A 63 -5.32 -2.55 -7.90
C GLY A 63 -5.21 -3.63 -8.97
N HIS A 64 -5.32 -3.30 -10.26
CA HIS A 64 -5.14 -4.24 -11.37
C HIS A 64 -3.70 -4.79 -11.50
N HIS A 65 -2.74 -4.13 -10.83
CA HIS A 65 -1.36 -4.58 -10.65
C HIS A 65 -1.15 -5.39 -9.36
N GLY A 66 -2.21 -5.85 -8.69
CA GLY A 66 -2.14 -6.60 -7.44
C GLY A 66 -1.91 -5.70 -6.22
N TRP A 67 -2.45 -4.48 -6.22
CA TRP A 67 -2.45 -3.63 -5.03
C TRP A 67 -3.75 -3.78 -4.24
N VAL A 68 -3.61 -3.92 -2.93
CA VAL A 68 -4.73 -4.06 -2.00
C VAL A 68 -4.63 -3.00 -0.92
N SER A 69 -5.78 -2.53 -0.43
CA SER A 69 -5.92 -1.56 0.64
C SER A 69 -6.67 -2.17 1.80
N VAL A 70 -6.26 -1.83 3.02
CA VAL A 70 -6.95 -2.25 4.24
C VAL A 70 -8.25 -1.45 4.38
N LYS A 71 -9.33 -2.14 4.73
CA LYS A 71 -10.59 -1.51 5.13
C LYS A 71 -10.46 -0.93 6.53
N THR A 72 -10.89 0.30 6.70
CA THR A 72 -10.68 1.07 7.94
C THR A 72 -11.85 0.95 8.93
N ASP A 73 -12.94 0.31 8.51
CA ASP A 73 -14.16 0.05 9.26
C ASP A 73 -14.21 -1.36 9.88
N GLU A 74 -13.22 -2.20 9.61
CA GLU A 74 -13.11 -3.57 10.12
C GLU A 74 -11.87 -3.72 11.04
N PRO A 75 -11.94 -4.52 12.11
CA PRO A 75 -10.78 -4.80 12.94
C PRO A 75 -9.71 -5.53 12.12
N LEU A 76 -8.47 -5.05 12.24
CA LEU A 76 -7.32 -5.58 11.51
C LEU A 76 -6.48 -6.48 12.42
N ASP A 77 -6.15 -7.66 11.93
CA ASP A 77 -5.12 -8.51 12.54
C ASP A 77 -3.74 -7.96 12.17
N TRP A 78 -3.00 -7.51 13.19
CA TRP A 78 -1.69 -6.90 13.01
C TRP A 78 -0.61 -7.92 12.65
N ASP A 79 -0.76 -9.18 13.07
CA ASP A 79 0.19 -10.24 12.75
C ASP A 79 0.01 -10.64 11.28
N GLU A 80 -1.23 -10.83 10.83
CA GLU A 80 -1.54 -11.07 9.40
C GLU A 80 -1.05 -9.90 8.53
N LEU A 81 -1.32 -8.66 8.94
CA LEU A 81 -0.81 -7.50 8.20
C LEU A 81 0.72 -7.51 8.13
N GLY A 82 1.40 -7.84 9.24
CA GLY A 82 2.85 -7.94 9.30
C GLY A 82 3.41 -8.89 8.24
N ASP A 83 2.85 -10.09 8.17
CA ASP A 83 3.22 -11.11 7.17
C ASP A 83 2.98 -10.60 5.74
N LEU A 84 1.82 -9.99 5.49
CA LEU A 84 1.47 -9.44 4.17
C LEU A 84 2.42 -8.30 3.73
N ILE A 85 2.83 -7.45 4.67
CA ILE A 85 3.83 -6.39 4.41
C ILE A 85 5.21 -7.00 4.12
N GLU A 86 5.61 -8.05 4.84
CA GLU A 86 6.87 -8.76 4.55
C GLU A 86 6.83 -9.35 3.13
N GLU A 87 5.74 -10.03 2.77
CA GLU A 87 5.63 -10.56 1.41
C GLU A 87 5.62 -9.46 0.34
N ALA A 88 4.97 -8.32 0.61
CA ALA A 88 5.01 -7.16 -0.27
C ALA A 88 6.44 -6.65 -0.49
N TYR A 89 7.24 -6.58 0.59
CA TYR A 89 8.66 -6.26 0.51
C TYR A 89 9.41 -7.27 -0.36
N LEU A 90 9.24 -8.57 -0.11
CA LEU A 90 9.93 -9.64 -0.81
C LEU A 90 9.61 -9.64 -2.32
N ARG A 91 8.36 -9.34 -2.70
CA ARG A 91 7.94 -9.20 -4.10
C ARG A 91 8.59 -8.00 -4.80
N ALA A 92 8.86 -6.91 -4.08
CA ALA A 92 9.52 -5.73 -4.64
C ALA A 92 11.06 -5.83 -4.60
N ALA A 93 11.60 -6.56 -3.63
CA ALA A 93 13.03 -6.63 -3.36
C ALA A 93 13.80 -7.40 -4.46
N PRO A 94 15.05 -7.02 -4.75
CA PRO A 94 15.94 -7.85 -5.56
C PRO A 94 16.31 -9.14 -4.82
N LYS A 95 16.61 -10.22 -5.57
CA LYS A 95 16.95 -11.55 -5.04
C LYS A 95 18.01 -11.53 -3.93
N ARG A 96 18.97 -10.59 -3.98
CA ARG A 96 20.01 -10.45 -2.96
C ARG A 96 19.46 -10.08 -1.58
N LEU A 97 18.47 -9.17 -1.52
CA LEU A 97 17.85 -8.76 -0.25
C LEU A 97 16.85 -9.80 0.24
N VAL A 98 16.14 -10.46 -0.67
CA VAL A 98 15.26 -11.60 -0.32
C VAL A 98 16.02 -12.68 0.45
N LYS A 99 17.24 -13.02 0.01
CA LYS A 99 18.12 -13.98 0.71
C LYS A 99 18.57 -13.54 2.11
N GLN A 100 18.53 -12.25 2.41
CA GLN A 100 18.88 -11.72 3.74
C GLN A 100 17.68 -11.75 4.69
N VAL A 101 16.46 -11.57 4.16
CA VAL A 101 15.21 -11.61 4.93
C VAL A 101 14.73 -13.02 5.18
N LYS A 102 14.84 -13.90 4.17
CA LYS A 102 14.65 -15.35 4.32
C LYS A 102 16.02 -16.00 4.48
N PRO A 103 16.61 -16.05 5.69
CA PRO A 103 17.80 -16.88 5.88
C PRO A 103 17.44 -18.30 5.44
N GLN A 104 18.28 -18.83 4.55
CA GLN A 104 18.16 -20.17 4.02
C GLN A 104 18.09 -21.16 5.20
N ALA A 105 16.94 -21.82 5.39
CA ALA A 105 16.84 -23.00 6.25
C ALA A 105 17.65 -24.16 5.66
#